data_AF-A0A2S6R059-F1
#
_entry.id   AF-A0A2S6R059-F1
#
_cell.length_a   1.000
_cell.length_b   1.000
_cell.length_c   1.000
_cell.angle_alpha   90.00
_cell.angle_beta   90.00
_cell.angle_gamma   90.00
#
_symmetry.space_group_name_H-M   'P 1'
#
loop_
_entity.id
_entity.type
_entity.pdbx_description
1 polymer ?
#
loop_
_entity_poly.entity_id
_entity_poly.type
_entity_poly.pdbx_seq_one_letter_code
_entity_poly.pdbx_strand_id
1 'polypeptide(L)' 'GGVRLSASALDVVKRMIAGEKIDQAESGISKREWRELMTLLE' A
#
# COMPACT_ATOMS: atom_id res chain seq x y z
N GLY A 1 -6.23 -16.39 7.94
CA GLY A 1 -5.49 -16.35 6.67
C GLY A 1 -4.65 -15.10 6.66
N GLY A 2 -3.37 -15.20 6.30
CA GLY A 2 -2.48 -14.03 6.19
C GLY A 2 -2.37 -13.57 4.75
N VAL A 3 -2.33 -12.26 4.54
CA VAL A 3 -2.01 -11.66 3.24
C VAL A 3 -0.49 -11.51 3.14
N ARG A 4 0.08 -11.84 1.97
CA ARG A 4 1.47 -11.50 1.66
C ARG A 4 1.52 -10.15 0.98
N LEU A 5 2.10 -9.17 1.65
CA LEU A 5 2.47 -7.88 1.07
C LEU A 5 3.91 -7.93 0.57
N SER A 6 4.20 -7.23 -0.53
CA SER A 6 5.58 -6.92 -0.90
C SER A 6 6.22 -5.98 0.12
N ALA A 7 7.55 -5.88 0.14
CA ALA A 7 8.25 -4.93 1.00
C ALA A 7 7.80 -3.48 0.72
N SER A 8 7.63 -3.14 -0.56
CA SER A 8 7.19 -1.82 -1.01
C SER A 8 5.78 -1.50 -0.52
N ALA A 9 4.84 -2.44 -0.65
CA ALA A 9 3.46 -2.26 -0.17
C ALA A 9 3.41 -2.12 1.37
N LEU A 10 4.27 -2.83 2.10
CA LEU A 10 4.37 -2.69 3.54
C LEU A 10 4.86 -1.29 3.96
N ASP A 11 5.82 -0.72 3.24
CA ASP A 11 6.31 0.63 3.51
C ASP A 11 5.26 1.70 3.22
N VAL A 12 4.46 1.54 2.16
CA VAL A 12 3.29 2.38 1.88
C VAL A 12 2.32 2.37 3.07
N VAL A 13 1.97 1.19 3.59
CA VAL A 13 1.06 1.06 4.75
C VAL A 13 1.62 1.76 5.98
N LYS A 14 2.92 1.62 6.28
CA LYS A 14 3.56 2.33 7.41
C LYS A 14 3.42 3.84 7.28
N ARG A 15 3.64 4.39 6.08
CA ARG A 15 3.50 5.83 5.80
C ARG A 15 2.06 6.30 5.98
N MET A 16 1.09 5.52 5.49
CA MET A 16 -0.34 5.82 5.67
C MET A 16 -0.74 5.82 7.16
N ILE A 17 -0.26 4.85 7.94
CA ILE A 17 -0.49 4.77 9.41
C ILE A 17 0.16 5.95 10.13
N ALA A 18 1.30 6.44 9.64
CA ALA A 18 1.95 7.65 10.16
C ALA A 18 1.18 8.95 9.80
N GLY A 19 0.08 8.86 9.05
CA GLY A 19 -0.74 9.99 8.63
C GLY A 19 -0.27 10.66 7.34
N GLU A 20 0.72 10.09 6.64
CA GLU A 20 1.12 10.59 5.33
C GLU A 20 0.03 10.32 4.29
N LYS A 21 -0.34 11.35 3.55
CA LYS A 21 -1.17 11.20 2.35
C LYS A 21 -0.25 10.82 1.21
N ILE A 22 -0.21 9.52 0.91
CA ILE A 22 0.52 8.97 -0.22
C ILE A 22 -0.48 8.55 -1.30
N ASP A 23 -0.18 8.87 -2.55
CA ASP A 23 -0.96 8.40 -3.69
C ASP A 23 -0.28 7.23 -4.42
N GLN A 24 -0.96 6.66 -5.42
CA GLN A 24 -0.42 5.54 -6.19
C GLN A 24 0.88 5.88 -6.90
N ALA A 25 1.05 7.11 -7.40
CA ALA A 25 2.25 7.50 -8.13
C ALA A 25 3.47 7.60 -7.19
N GLU A 26 3.25 8.06 -5.96
CA GLU A 26 4.26 8.20 -4.91
C GLU A 26 4.56 6.90 -4.16
N SER A 27 3.65 5.94 -4.24
CA SER A 27 3.75 4.64 -3.55
C SER A 27 4.90 3.75 -4.03
N GLY A 28 5.39 3.97 -5.24
CA GLY A 28 6.41 3.13 -5.88
C GLY A 28 5.94 1.71 -6.24
N ILE A 29 4.66 1.37 -5.99
CA ILE A 29 4.05 0.10 -6.38
C ILE A 29 3.23 0.23 -7.65
N SER A 30 3.04 -0.90 -8.34
CA SER A 30 2.26 -0.93 -9.58
C SER A 30 0.79 -0.55 -9.34
N LYS A 31 0.11 -0.03 -10.37
CA LYS A 31 -1.33 0.29 -10.30
C LYS A 31 -2.21 -0.89 -9.88
N ARG A 32 -1.80 -2.12 -10.20
CA ARG A 32 -2.50 -3.35 -9.81
C ARG A 32 -2.32 -3.61 -8.32
N GLU A 33 -1.08 -3.58 -7.85
CA GLU A 33 -0.72 -3.80 -6.46
C GLU A 33 -1.30 -2.72 -5.54
N TRP A 34 -1.37 -1.47 -6.01
CA TRP A 34 -2.07 -0.40 -5.30
C TRP A 34 -3.56 -0.69 -5.14
N ARG A 35 -4.23 -1.16 -6.19
CA ARG A 35 -5.65 -1.53 -6.10
C ARG A 35 -5.85 -2.68 -5.11
N GLU A 36 -5.02 -3.72 -5.20
CA GLU A 36 -5.05 -4.84 -4.26
C GLU A 36 -4.82 -4.37 -2.82
N LEU A 37 -3.85 -3.47 -2.60
CA LEU A 37 -3.59 -2.89 -1.29
C LEU A 37 -4.79 -2.10 -0.75
N MET A 38 -5.37 -1.21 -1.55
CA MET A 38 -6.51 -0.40 -1.11
C MET A 38 -7.76 -1.25 -0.85
N THR A 39 -8.00 -2.30 -1.64
CA THR A 39 -9.07 -3.28 -1.38
C THR A 39 -8.88 -4.04 -0.07
N LEU A 40 -7.65 -4.21 0.40
CA LEU A 40 -7.38 -4.85 1.70
C LEU A 40 -7.54 -3.90 2.89
N LEU A 41 -7.54 -2.58 2.64
CA LEU A 41 -7.66 -1.54 3.65
C LEU A 41 -9.10 -1.00 3.80
N GLU A 42 -9.99 -1.31 2.85
CA GLU A 42 -11.46 -1.14 3.01
C GLU A 42 -12.01 -2.07 4.11
#